data_AF-A0A2G6C3P2-F1
#
_entry.id   AF-A0A2G6C3P2-F1
#
_cell.length_a   1.000
_cell.length_b   1.000
_cell.length_c   1.000
_cell.angle_alpha   90.00
_cell.angle_beta   90.00
_cell.angle_gamma   90.00
#
_symmetry.space_group_name_H-M   'P 1'
#
loop_
_entity.id
_entity.type
_entity.pdbx_description
1 polymer ?
#
loop_
_entity_poly.entity_id
_entity_poly.type
_entity_poly.pdbx_seq_one_letter_code
_entity_poly.pdbx_strand_id
1 'polypeptide(L)'
;SESIHLKDWPAAGEVDEAVMNEMDALREYVNQGLSLRAKAGIKVRQPLASVTVPKQFDDYSTLILLEELNVKAVKVGKDVALDTTVTPVLRREGLAREVIRAVQSARKAAGLQVDDRILLHVQTADEELDRAIREHLDGICAETLASPSQRVLDDHEESLSIEGMELSVSLAKRS
;
A
#
# COMPACT_ATOMS: atom_id res chain seq x y z
N SER A 1 -12.99 8.01 -36.00
CA SER A 1 -12.74 7.23 -34.76
C SER A 1 -12.91 5.77 -35.10
N GLU A 2 -11.86 5.12 -35.59
CA GLU A 2 -11.93 3.70 -35.94
C GLU A 2 -11.97 2.86 -34.66
N SER A 3 -13.01 2.05 -34.57
CA SER A 3 -13.31 1.16 -33.46
C SER A 3 -12.19 0.13 -33.27
N ILE A 4 -11.64 0.08 -32.06
CA ILE A 4 -10.71 -0.98 -31.60
C ILE A 4 -11.36 -2.37 -31.60
N HIS A 5 -12.68 -2.47 -31.80
CA HIS A 5 -13.42 -3.73 -31.79
C HIS A 5 -13.42 -4.48 -33.14
N LEU A 6 -12.66 -4.01 -34.14
CA LEU A 6 -12.56 -4.60 -35.48
C LEU A 6 -11.13 -4.94 -35.92
N LYS A 7 -10.19 -5.04 -34.97
CA LYS A 7 -8.86 -5.59 -35.26
C LYS A 7 -8.86 -7.08 -34.99
N ASP A 8 -8.41 -7.86 -35.95
CA ASP A 8 -8.11 -9.28 -35.74
C ASP A 8 -7.18 -9.43 -34.53
N TRP A 9 -7.49 -10.40 -33.67
CA TRP A 9 -6.62 -10.78 -32.58
C TRP A 9 -5.25 -11.17 -33.17
N PRO A 10 -4.12 -10.64 -32.66
CA PRO A 10 -2.83 -11.03 -33.20
C PRO A 10 -2.65 -12.54 -33.05
N ALA A 11 -2.16 -13.20 -34.11
CA ALA A 11 -1.73 -14.59 -34.00
C ALA A 11 -0.75 -14.71 -32.83
N ALA A 12 -0.93 -15.71 -31.97
CA ALA A 12 -0.06 -15.93 -30.83
C ALA A 12 1.41 -15.95 -31.31
N GLY A 13 2.19 -14.97 -30.88
CA GLY A 13 3.62 -14.93 -31.14
C GLY A 13 4.34 -16.07 -30.41
N GLU A 14 5.64 -16.22 -30.67
CA GLU A 14 6.47 -17.15 -29.92
C GLU A 14 6.47 -16.79 -28.43
N VAL A 15 6.19 -17.78 -27.58
CA VAL A 15 6.25 -17.60 -26.13
C VAL A 15 7.72 -17.58 -25.73
N ASP A 16 8.16 -16.48 -25.13
CA ASP A 16 9.49 -16.42 -24.53
C ASP A 16 9.51 -17.26 -23.25
N GLU A 17 10.05 -18.47 -23.35
CA GLU A 17 10.17 -19.40 -22.23
C GLU A 17 11.02 -18.82 -21.09
N ALA A 18 11.98 -17.94 -21.36
CA ALA A 18 12.80 -17.33 -20.32
C ALA A 18 11.97 -16.37 -19.46
N VAL A 19 11.13 -15.55 -20.09
CA VAL A 19 10.19 -14.65 -19.40
C VAL A 19 9.17 -15.43 -18.59
N MET A 20 8.63 -16.53 -19.14
CA MET A 20 7.70 -17.40 -18.41
C MET A 20 8.35 -18.02 -17.17
N ASN A 21 9.55 -18.60 -17.32
CA ASN A 21 10.29 -19.19 -16.20
C ASN A 21 10.65 -18.14 -15.12
N GLU A 22 10.94 -16.90 -15.52
CA GLU A 22 11.20 -15.81 -14.58
C GLU A 22 9.94 -15.41 -13.80
N MET A 23 8.80 -15.28 -14.48
CA MET A 23 7.53 -14.99 -13.82
C MET A 23 7.06 -16.12 -12.89
N ASP A 24 7.31 -17.38 -13.25
CA ASP A 24 6.99 -18.52 -12.39
C ASP A 24 7.82 -18.51 -11.11
N ALA A 25 9.13 -18.24 -11.22
CA ALA A 25 10.00 -18.10 -10.05
C ALA A 25 9.60 -16.90 -9.17
N LEU A 26 9.27 -15.76 -9.78
CA LEU A 26 8.82 -14.56 -9.08
C LEU A 26 7.54 -14.84 -8.26
N ARG A 27 6.52 -15.43 -8.89
CA ARG A 27 5.26 -15.79 -8.23
C ARG A 27 5.48 -16.76 -7.08
N GLU A 28 6.35 -17.74 -7.27
CA GLU A 28 6.69 -18.69 -6.22
C GLU A 28 7.31 -17.99 -5.00
N TYR A 29 8.26 -17.09 -5.21
CA TYR A 29 8.88 -16.35 -4.09
C TYR A 29 7.92 -15.35 -3.44
N VAL A 30 7.03 -14.71 -4.19
CA VAL A 30 5.95 -13.89 -3.63
C VAL A 30 5.06 -14.73 -2.71
N ASN A 31 4.61 -15.91 -3.16
CA ASN A 31 3.76 -16.80 -2.36
C ASN A 31 4.46 -17.26 -1.08
N GLN A 32 5.73 -17.65 -1.18
CA GLN A 32 6.54 -18.02 -0.01
C GLN A 32 6.70 -16.84 0.95
N GLY A 33 7.00 -15.64 0.44
CA GLY A 33 7.12 -14.42 1.23
C GLY A 33 5.82 -14.08 1.96
N LEU A 34 4.68 -14.08 1.27
CA LEU A 34 3.36 -13.84 1.89
C LEU A 34 3.03 -14.90 2.96
N SER A 35 3.39 -16.16 2.72
CA SER A 35 3.24 -17.24 3.70
C SER A 35 4.10 -17.02 4.97
N LEU A 36 5.37 -16.65 4.80
CA LEU A 36 6.26 -16.31 5.93
C LEU A 36 5.71 -15.13 6.73
N ARG A 37 5.18 -14.13 6.02
CA ARG A 37 4.59 -12.94 6.61
C ARG A 37 3.35 -13.27 7.45
N ALA A 38 2.47 -14.12 6.91
CA ALA A 38 1.30 -14.61 7.63
C ALA A 38 1.70 -15.43 8.87
N LYS A 39 2.72 -16.29 8.77
CA LYS A 39 3.26 -17.03 9.92
C LYS A 39 3.82 -16.12 11.01
N ALA A 40 4.37 -14.96 10.64
CA ALA A 40 4.84 -13.93 11.57
C ALA A 40 3.73 -13.00 12.10
N GLY A 41 2.48 -13.14 11.63
CA GLY A 41 1.36 -12.28 12.03
C GLY A 41 1.44 -10.85 11.50
N ILE A 42 2.26 -10.58 10.48
CA ILE A 42 2.51 -9.24 9.96
C ILE A 42 1.56 -8.96 8.79
N LYS A 43 0.73 -7.91 8.87
CA LYS A 43 -0.17 -7.51 7.78
C LYS A 43 0.63 -7.04 6.55
N VAL A 44 0.17 -7.31 5.33
CA VAL A 44 0.84 -6.87 4.07
C VAL A 44 1.08 -5.36 4.02
N ARG A 45 0.23 -4.53 4.63
CA ARG A 45 0.42 -3.07 4.64
C ARG A 45 1.56 -2.56 5.54
N GLN A 46 2.08 -3.38 6.47
CA GLN A 46 3.21 -3.03 7.35
C GLN A 46 4.55 -3.15 6.60
N PRO A 47 5.16 -2.10 6.04
CA PRO A 47 6.40 -2.26 5.27
C PRO A 47 7.50 -2.97 6.08
N LEU A 48 8.28 -3.82 5.42
CA LEU A 48 9.43 -4.52 6.00
C LEU A 48 10.74 -4.11 5.33
N ALA A 49 11.85 -4.32 6.02
CA ALA A 49 13.15 -3.86 5.54
C ALA A 49 13.60 -4.60 4.27
N SER A 50 13.47 -5.92 4.23
CA SER A 50 13.91 -6.69 3.05
C SER A 50 13.30 -8.08 2.96
N VAL A 51 13.31 -8.61 1.74
CA VAL A 51 13.20 -10.04 1.45
C VAL A 51 14.54 -10.55 0.93
N THR A 52 14.92 -11.76 1.29
CA THR A 52 16.01 -12.52 0.68
C THR A 52 15.40 -13.57 -0.24
N VAL A 53 15.93 -13.72 -1.46
CA VAL A 53 15.48 -14.70 -2.44
C VAL A 53 16.66 -15.46 -3.07
N PRO A 54 16.46 -16.70 -3.56
CA PRO A 54 17.54 -17.51 -4.15
C PRO A 54 18.11 -16.98 -5.47
N LYS A 55 17.31 -16.22 -6.24
CA LYS A 55 17.65 -15.75 -7.58
C LYS A 55 17.61 -14.22 -7.63
N GLN A 56 18.56 -13.62 -8.34
CA GLN A 56 18.48 -12.21 -8.74
C GLN A 56 17.52 -12.04 -9.91
N PHE A 57 16.66 -11.04 -9.82
CA PHE A 57 15.72 -10.67 -10.87
C PHE A 57 16.23 -9.44 -11.62
N ASP A 58 15.68 -9.22 -12.81
CA ASP A 58 15.81 -7.93 -13.48
C ASP A 58 15.11 -6.80 -12.69
N ASP A 59 15.32 -5.55 -13.11
CA ASP A 59 14.81 -4.39 -12.40
C ASP A 59 13.27 -4.40 -12.34
N TYR A 60 12.60 -4.82 -13.42
CA TYR A 60 11.14 -4.86 -13.49
C TYR A 60 10.54 -5.90 -12.53
N SER A 61 11.05 -7.12 -12.54
CA SER A 61 10.59 -8.20 -11.66
C SER A 61 10.96 -7.94 -10.21
N THR A 62 12.09 -7.25 -9.97
CA THR A 62 12.46 -6.77 -8.64
C THR A 62 11.43 -5.77 -8.09
N LEU A 63 10.96 -4.81 -8.90
CA LEU A 63 9.91 -3.87 -8.50
C LEU A 63 8.62 -4.59 -8.10
N ILE A 64 8.17 -5.55 -8.90
CA ILE A 64 6.99 -6.36 -8.58
C ILE A 64 7.19 -7.07 -7.23
N LEU A 65 8.36 -7.68 -7.01
CA LEU A 65 8.64 -8.36 -5.74
C LEU A 65 8.60 -7.41 -4.54
N LEU A 66 9.15 -6.20 -4.68
CA LEU A 66 9.12 -5.15 -3.65
C LEU A 66 7.68 -4.73 -3.34
N GLU A 67 6.85 -4.54 -4.36
CA GLU A 67 5.46 -4.10 -4.24
C GLU A 67 4.57 -5.17 -3.62
N GLU A 68 4.58 -6.39 -4.16
CA GLU A 68 3.74 -7.51 -3.71
C GLU A 68 4.03 -7.91 -2.26
N LEU A 69 5.33 -7.92 -1.89
CA LEU A 69 5.73 -8.24 -0.52
C LEU A 69 5.78 -7.01 0.39
N ASN A 70 5.59 -5.80 -0.14
CA ASN A 70 5.75 -4.54 0.57
C ASN A 70 7.04 -4.50 1.43
N VAL A 71 8.17 -4.63 0.74
CA VAL A 71 9.51 -4.59 1.36
C VAL A 71 10.35 -3.49 0.70
N LYS A 72 11.37 -3.00 1.41
CA LYS A 72 12.21 -1.89 0.92
C LYS A 72 13.39 -2.34 0.05
N ALA A 73 13.80 -3.61 0.14
CA ALA A 73 14.91 -4.15 -0.62
C ALA A 73 14.76 -5.65 -0.89
N VAL A 74 15.36 -6.10 -1.98
CA VAL A 74 15.57 -7.52 -2.29
C VAL A 74 17.05 -7.84 -2.10
N LYS A 75 17.33 -8.95 -1.43
CA LYS A 75 18.68 -9.50 -1.22
C LYS A 75 18.76 -10.88 -1.87
N VAL A 76 19.95 -11.27 -2.32
CA VAL A 76 20.18 -12.62 -2.85
C VAL A 76 20.75 -13.50 -1.74
N GLY A 77 20.21 -14.70 -1.58
CA GLY A 77 20.63 -15.68 -0.58
C GLY A 77 20.35 -17.11 -1.02
N LYS A 78 20.22 -18.03 -0.06
CA LYS A 78 19.95 -19.44 -0.35
C LYS A 78 18.46 -19.76 -0.45
N ASP A 79 17.68 -19.19 0.46
CA ASP A 79 16.26 -19.48 0.65
C ASP A 79 15.46 -18.18 0.71
N VAL A 80 14.13 -18.29 0.52
CA VAL A 80 13.24 -17.16 0.73
C VAL A 80 13.13 -16.85 2.22
N ALA A 81 13.48 -15.63 2.61
CA ALA A 81 13.41 -15.17 4.01
C ALA A 81 12.98 -13.71 4.11
N LEU A 82 12.15 -13.37 5.09
CA LEU A 82 11.76 -11.99 5.39
C LEU A 82 12.51 -11.45 6.60
N ASP A 83 12.94 -10.20 6.52
CA ASP A 83 13.30 -9.44 7.71
C ASP A 83 12.02 -9.03 8.45
N THR A 84 11.73 -9.74 9.54
CA THR A 84 10.52 -9.53 10.34
C THR A 84 10.67 -8.43 11.39
N THR A 85 11.82 -7.76 11.45
CA THR A 85 12.08 -6.69 12.41
C THR A 85 11.31 -5.43 12.02
N VAL A 86 10.24 -5.13 12.75
CA VAL A 86 9.48 -3.90 12.55
C VAL A 86 10.12 -2.77 13.36
N THR A 87 10.95 -1.96 12.69
CA THR A 87 11.55 -0.77 13.32
C THR A 87 10.48 0.29 13.61
N PRO A 88 10.72 1.25 14.53
CA PRO A 88 9.76 2.32 14.79
C PRO A 88 9.41 3.15 13.56
N VAL A 89 10.36 3.35 12.63
CA VAL A 89 10.12 4.07 11.37
C VAL A 89 9.19 3.27 10.46
N LEU A 90 9.46 1.97 10.28
CA LEU A 90 8.60 1.11 9.47
C LEU A 90 7.20 0.96 10.08
N ARG A 91 7.11 0.88 11.41
CA ARG A 91 5.83 0.82 12.13
C ARG A 91 4.97 2.04 11.82
N ARG A 92 5.53 3.24 11.94
CA ARG A 92 4.80 4.49 11.65
C ARG A 92 4.44 4.63 10.17
N GLU A 93 5.29 4.17 9.25
CA GLU A 93 4.92 4.11 7.84
C GLU A 93 3.73 3.14 7.61
N GLY A 94 3.71 2.01 8.31
CA GLY A 94 2.59 1.07 8.29
C GLY A 94 1.30 1.69 8.81
N LEU A 95 1.37 2.42 9.93
CA LEU A 95 0.24 3.16 10.49
C LEU A 95 -0.28 4.24 9.54
N ALA A 96 0.61 4.99 8.88
CA ALA A 96 0.21 5.97 7.88
C ALA A 96 -0.58 5.34 6.71
N ARG A 97 -0.20 4.12 6.27
CA ARG A 97 -0.95 3.38 5.24
C ARG A 97 -2.32 2.91 5.72
N GLU A 98 -2.46 2.54 7.00
CA GLU A 98 -3.79 2.27 7.58
C GLU A 98 -4.63 3.55 7.68
N VAL A 99 -4.03 4.71 7.98
CA VAL A 99 -4.72 6.01 7.95
C VAL A 99 -5.20 6.34 6.54
N ILE A 100 -4.36 6.18 5.51
CA ILE A 100 -4.78 6.36 4.11
C ILE A 100 -6.00 5.49 3.80
N ARG A 101 -5.97 4.20 4.20
CA ARG A 101 -7.10 3.29 4.02
C ARG A 101 -8.35 3.74 4.77
N ALA A 102 -8.21 4.23 6.00
CA ALA A 102 -9.31 4.77 6.78
C ALA A 102 -9.95 5.97 6.07
N VAL A 103 -9.13 6.92 5.60
CA VAL A 103 -9.60 8.09 4.85
C VAL A 103 -10.30 7.69 3.56
N GLN A 104 -9.75 6.74 2.79
CA GLN A 104 -10.40 6.25 1.58
C GLN A 104 -11.73 5.55 1.88
N SER A 105 -11.84 4.88 3.03
CA SER A 105 -13.09 4.25 3.46
C SER A 105 -14.13 5.31 3.84
N ALA A 106 -13.73 6.34 4.58
CA ALA A 106 -14.57 7.50 4.92
C ALA A 106 -15.02 8.26 3.65
N ARG A 107 -14.15 8.44 2.65
CA ARG A 107 -14.51 9.04 1.35
C ARG A 107 -15.64 8.28 0.66
N LYS A 108 -15.54 6.95 0.66
CA LYS A 108 -16.58 6.08 0.10
C LYS A 108 -17.87 6.16 0.91
N ALA A 109 -17.78 6.19 2.25
CA ALA A 109 -18.95 6.34 3.13
C ALA A 109 -19.67 7.68 2.93
N ALA A 110 -18.92 8.75 2.65
CA ALA A 110 -19.43 10.07 2.30
C ALA A 110 -19.97 10.19 0.86
N GLY A 111 -19.90 9.13 0.04
CA GLY A 111 -20.39 9.13 -1.34
C GLY A 111 -19.54 9.93 -2.33
N LEU A 112 -18.28 10.23 -2.00
CA LEU A 112 -17.37 10.97 -2.86
C LEU A 112 -16.87 10.12 -4.04
N GLN A 113 -16.54 10.79 -5.14
CA GLN A 113 -15.91 10.15 -6.31
C GLN A 113 -14.40 9.98 -6.10
N VAL A 114 -13.78 9.11 -6.89
CA VAL A 114 -12.34 8.77 -6.77
C VAL A 114 -11.44 9.98 -7.01
N ASP A 115 -11.86 10.90 -7.87
CA ASP A 115 -11.14 12.11 -8.29
C ASP A 115 -11.52 13.37 -7.49
N ASP A 116 -12.48 13.27 -6.56
CA ASP A 116 -12.89 14.41 -5.74
C ASP A 116 -11.74 14.88 -4.82
N ARG A 117 -11.49 16.18 -4.80
CA ARG A 117 -10.57 16.80 -3.84
C ARG A 117 -11.31 17.06 -2.53
N ILE A 118 -10.63 16.87 -1.40
CA ILE A 118 -11.23 17.03 -0.07
C ILE A 118 -10.43 17.96 0.83
N LEU A 119 -11.10 18.59 1.78
CA LEU A 119 -10.49 19.00 3.04
C LEU A 119 -10.50 17.80 3.98
N LEU A 120 -9.41 17.58 4.70
CA LEU A 120 -9.24 16.44 5.60
C LEU A 120 -8.73 16.90 6.96
N HIS A 121 -9.40 16.49 8.01
CA HIS A 121 -8.93 16.59 9.38
C HIS A 121 -8.92 15.20 10.01
N VAL A 122 -7.79 14.81 10.58
CA VAL A 122 -7.60 13.53 11.28
C VAL A 122 -7.11 13.80 12.68
N GLN A 123 -7.68 13.12 13.66
CA GLN A 123 -7.34 13.28 15.07
C GLN A 123 -7.29 11.92 15.77
N THR A 124 -6.33 11.76 16.67
CA THR A 124 -6.21 10.60 17.55
C THR A 124 -5.67 11.05 18.90
N ALA A 125 -5.99 10.29 19.96
CA ALA A 125 -5.39 10.46 21.28
C ALA A 125 -4.12 9.60 21.46
N ASP A 126 -3.82 8.70 20.53
CA ASP A 126 -2.65 7.83 20.59
C ASP A 126 -1.40 8.55 20.05
N GLU A 127 -0.33 8.58 20.85
CA GLU A 127 0.89 9.31 20.52
C GLU A 127 1.66 8.70 19.34
N GLU A 128 1.63 7.38 19.18
CA GLU A 128 2.33 6.69 18.10
C GLU A 128 1.62 6.93 16.76
N LEU A 129 0.30 6.82 16.75
CA LEU A 129 -0.53 7.09 15.58
C LEU A 129 -0.48 8.58 15.19
N ASP A 130 -0.56 9.49 16.15
CA ASP A 130 -0.42 10.93 15.91
C ASP A 130 0.96 11.26 15.29
N ARG A 131 2.02 10.64 15.81
CA ARG A 131 3.35 10.80 15.24
C ARG A 131 3.45 10.25 13.81
N ALA A 132 2.82 9.09 13.53
CA ALA A 132 2.77 8.53 12.19
C ALA A 132 2.04 9.46 11.20
N ILE A 133 0.91 10.03 11.61
CA ILE A 133 0.15 11.02 10.82
C ILE A 133 1.03 12.23 10.52
N ARG A 134 1.70 12.80 11.53
CA ARG A 134 2.55 13.99 11.35
C ARG A 134 3.75 13.72 10.44
N GLU A 135 4.44 12.60 10.62
CA GLU A 135 5.61 12.23 9.80
C GLU A 135 5.24 11.96 8.33
N HIS A 136 4.00 11.54 8.05
CA HIS A 136 3.54 11.14 6.71
C HIS A 136 2.39 11.97 6.16
N LEU A 137 2.14 13.17 6.69
CA LEU A 137 1.00 14.01 6.34
C LEU A 137 0.91 14.28 4.83
N ASP A 138 2.04 14.66 4.22
CA ASP A 138 2.10 14.96 2.79
C ASP A 138 1.73 13.74 1.93
N GLY A 139 2.19 12.55 2.31
CA GLY A 139 1.86 11.29 1.64
C GLY A 139 0.39 10.93 1.82
N ILE A 140 -0.16 11.08 3.03
CA ILE A 140 -1.58 10.86 3.30
C ILE A 140 -2.42 11.79 2.42
N CYS A 141 -2.08 13.07 2.36
CA CYS A 141 -2.81 14.04 1.54
C CYS A 141 -2.69 13.77 0.04
N ALA A 142 -1.51 13.41 -0.45
CA ALA A 142 -1.29 13.10 -1.86
C ALA A 142 -2.13 11.89 -2.30
N GLU A 143 -2.07 10.79 -1.55
CA GLU A 143 -2.78 9.54 -1.85
C GLU A 143 -4.31 9.65 -1.70
N THR A 144 -4.80 10.67 -1.00
CA THR A 144 -6.24 10.86 -0.73
C THR A 144 -6.83 12.10 -1.40
N LEU A 145 -6.08 12.77 -2.28
CA LEU A 145 -6.45 14.04 -2.93
C LEU A 145 -6.93 15.10 -1.92
N ALA A 146 -6.31 15.12 -0.74
CA ALA A 146 -6.73 15.94 0.37
C ALA A 146 -5.87 17.19 0.55
N SER A 147 -6.44 18.21 1.20
CA SER A 147 -5.72 19.32 1.82
C SER A 147 -5.97 19.28 3.33
N PRO A 148 -4.93 19.40 4.17
CA PRO A 148 -5.10 19.29 5.60
C PRO A 148 -5.90 20.48 6.15
N SER A 149 -6.80 20.19 7.10
CA SER A 149 -7.56 21.16 7.87
C SER A 149 -7.18 21.05 9.35
N GLN A 150 -7.06 22.20 10.01
CA GLN A 150 -6.84 22.27 11.46
C GLN A 150 -8.13 22.13 12.27
N ARG A 151 -9.29 22.19 11.61
CA ARG A 151 -10.61 22.13 12.23
C ARG A 151 -11.34 20.90 11.76
N VAL A 152 -12.12 20.31 12.68
CA VAL A 152 -13.15 19.34 12.36
C VAL A 152 -14.11 19.95 11.33
N LEU A 153 -14.55 19.12 10.39
CA LEU A 153 -15.41 19.50 9.27
C LEU A 153 -16.81 18.92 9.51
N ASP A 154 -17.85 19.69 9.20
CA ASP A 154 -19.24 19.33 9.53
C ASP A 154 -19.90 18.38 8.50
N ASP A 155 -19.29 18.20 7.32
CA ASP A 155 -19.88 17.44 6.20
C ASP A 155 -19.94 15.93 6.49
N HIS A 156 -18.84 15.35 6.93
CA HIS A 156 -18.74 13.94 7.27
C HIS A 156 -17.70 13.73 8.37
N GLU A 157 -18.08 13.00 9.41
CA GLU A 157 -17.19 12.57 10.49
C GLU A 157 -17.43 11.09 10.77
N GLU A 158 -16.34 10.35 10.92
CA GLU A 158 -16.36 8.92 11.25
C GLU A 158 -15.23 8.60 12.24
N SER A 159 -15.54 7.79 13.25
CA SER A 159 -14.56 7.23 14.18
C SER A 159 -14.23 5.79 13.77
N LEU A 160 -12.94 5.51 13.61
CA LEU A 160 -12.41 4.21 13.22
C LEU A 160 -11.34 3.75 14.22
N SER A 161 -11.02 2.46 14.20
CA SER A 161 -9.94 1.88 15.00
C SER A 161 -8.83 1.34 14.09
N ILE A 162 -7.60 1.78 14.32
CA ILE A 162 -6.38 1.26 13.68
C ILE A 162 -5.59 0.50 14.73
N GLU A 163 -5.62 -0.84 14.65
CA GLU A 163 -4.91 -1.72 15.60
C GLU A 163 -5.27 -1.47 17.08
N GLY A 164 -6.51 -1.06 17.36
CA GLY A 164 -6.98 -0.72 18.70
C GLY A 164 -6.76 0.74 19.09
N MET A 165 -6.12 1.54 18.23
CA MET A 165 -5.97 2.99 18.40
C MET A 165 -7.14 3.71 17.73
N GLU A 166 -7.83 4.56 18.48
CA GLU A 166 -8.96 5.35 17.97
C GLU A 166 -8.48 6.46 17.04
N LEU A 167 -9.16 6.63 15.91
CA LEU A 167 -8.93 7.66 14.90
C LEU A 167 -10.27 8.30 14.53
N SER A 168 -10.41 9.61 14.75
CA SER A 168 -11.48 10.40 14.13
C SER A 168 -11.00 10.94 12.79
N VAL A 169 -11.82 10.77 11.76
CA VAL A 169 -11.63 11.32 10.42
C VAL A 169 -12.84 12.21 10.12
N SER A 170 -12.59 13.49 9.86
CA SER A 170 -13.60 14.38 9.28
C SER A 170 -13.13 14.93 7.93
N LEU A 171 -14.06 14.98 6.98
CA LEU A 171 -13.77 15.38 5.60
C LEU A 171 -14.93 16.16 4.98
N ALA A 172 -14.58 17.02 4.03
CA ALA A 172 -15.53 17.83 3.27
C ALA A 172 -15.09 17.92 1.81
N LYS A 173 -16.03 17.91 0.86
CA LYS A 173 -15.69 18.07 -0.55
C LYS A 173 -15.18 19.48 -0.80
N ARG A 174 -14.01 19.59 -1.41
CA ARG A 174 -13.46 20.87 -1.83
C ARG A 174 -14.01 21.23 -3.20
N SER A 175 -14.59 22.43 -3.31
CA SER A 175 -15.11 23.00 -4.57
C SER A 175 -14.00 23.28 -5.58
#